data_AF-A0A0F4YIT3-F1
#
_entry.id   AF-A0A0F4YIT3-F1
#
_cell.length_a   1.000
_cell.length_b   1.000
_cell.length_c   1.000
_cell.angle_alpha   90.00
_cell.angle_beta   90.00
_cell.angle_gamma   90.00
#
_symmetry.space_group_name_H-M   'P 1'
#
loop_
_entity.id
_entity.type
_entity.pdbx_description
1 polymer ?
#
loop_
_entity_poly.entity_id
_entity_poly.type
_entity_poly.pdbx_seq_one_letter_code
_entity_poly.pdbx_strand_id
1 'polypeptide(L)'
;FNLGVVWSPDRPPPTSLPHPHPHRIASHRIHHLDIEATNRAIEPLFAACAATATATMAGPSKSLILDPALQKYYELNANRYKYFRWTPRTAWLTFVYAALIPGALGVVAYKYDDEWTIERLSD
;
A
#
# COMPACT_ATOMS: atom_id res chain seq x y z
N PHE A 1 -38.63 25.16 -1.55
CA PHE A 1 -38.02 26.25 -0.78
C PHE A 1 -36.88 25.64 0.06
N ASN A 2 -35.66 26.15 0.10
CA ASN A 2 -35.10 27.35 -0.55
C ASN A 2 -33.82 27.01 -1.34
N LEU A 3 -33.49 27.78 -2.37
CA LEU A 3 -32.26 27.63 -3.16
C LEU A 3 -31.14 28.50 -2.57
N GLY A 4 -29.90 28.00 -2.60
CA GLY A 4 -28.75 28.64 -1.94
C GLY A 4 -27.45 28.56 -2.74
N VAL A 5 -27.53 28.75 -4.07
CA VAL A 5 -26.33 28.85 -4.91
C VAL A 5 -25.64 30.18 -4.60
N VAL A 6 -24.46 30.13 -3.96
CA VAL A 6 -23.63 31.32 -3.73
C VAL A 6 -23.05 31.78 -5.07
N TRP A 7 -23.67 32.81 -5.62
CA TRP A 7 -23.13 33.58 -6.74
C TRP A 7 -22.01 34.49 -6.23
N SER A 8 -20.87 34.47 -6.91
CA SER A 8 -19.71 35.33 -6.61
C SER A 8 -19.32 36.08 -7.89
N PRO A 9 -19.22 37.43 -7.86
CA PRO A 9 -19.14 38.25 -9.08
C PRO A 9 -17.83 38.10 -9.86
N ASP A 10 -16.73 37.77 -9.20
CA ASP A 10 -15.37 37.98 -9.75
C ASP A 10 -14.81 36.76 -10.50
N ARG A 11 -15.42 36.38 -11.62
CA ARG A 11 -14.78 35.48 -12.61
C ARG A 11 -14.71 36.10 -14.01
N PRO A 12 -13.51 36.45 -14.52
CA PRO A 12 -13.35 36.89 -15.90
C PRO A 12 -13.56 35.71 -16.88
N PRO A 13 -13.98 35.98 -18.13
CA PRO A 13 -14.17 34.95 -19.15
C PRO A 13 -12.82 34.34 -19.59
N PRO A 14 -12.78 33.04 -19.94
CA PRO A 14 -11.57 32.41 -20.45
C PRO A 14 -11.24 32.87 -21.88
N THR A 15 -10.06 33.47 -22.06
CA THR A 15 -9.55 33.96 -23.35
C THR A 15 -9.25 32.80 -24.32
N SER A 16 -9.43 33.03 -25.63
CA SER A 16 -9.35 32.03 -26.69
C SER A 16 -7.93 31.53 -27.02
N LEU A 17 -7.86 30.28 -27.50
CA LEU A 17 -6.66 29.55 -27.94
C LEU A 17 -5.96 30.15 -29.17
N PRO A 18 -4.63 29.94 -29.29
CA PRO A 18 -3.91 29.96 -30.58
C PRO A 18 -3.33 28.58 -30.98
N HIS A 19 -3.66 28.14 -32.20
CA HIS A 19 -2.82 27.27 -33.06
C HIS A 19 -1.93 28.20 -33.96
N PRO A 20 -0.92 27.77 -34.76
CA PRO A 20 -0.54 26.42 -35.26
C PRO A 20 0.95 26.09 -34.96
N HIS A 21 1.85 25.40 -35.72
CA HIS A 21 1.88 24.75 -37.06
C HIS A 21 2.99 23.65 -37.08
N PRO A 22 2.88 22.56 -37.87
CA PRO A 22 3.91 21.52 -37.96
C PRO A 22 4.94 21.73 -39.09
N HIS A 23 6.20 21.34 -38.87
CA HIS A 23 7.23 21.15 -39.91
C HIS A 23 8.12 19.94 -39.55
N ARG A 24 8.05 18.85 -40.32
CA ARG A 24 8.86 18.53 -41.52
C ARG A 24 10.23 17.93 -41.18
N ILE A 25 10.24 16.62 -40.89
CA ILE A 25 11.46 15.82 -40.68
C ILE A 25 12.13 15.53 -42.03
N ALA A 26 13.45 15.71 -42.11
CA ALA A 26 14.25 15.35 -43.28
C ALA A 26 14.85 13.94 -43.14
N SER A 27 14.89 13.20 -44.24
CA SER A 27 15.53 11.87 -44.31
C SER A 27 17.04 12.00 -44.51
N HIS A 28 17.84 11.26 -43.75
CA HIS A 28 19.24 11.01 -44.07
C HIS A 28 19.59 9.52 -43.99
N ARG A 29 20.39 9.09 -44.97
CA ARG A 29 20.72 7.70 -45.29
C ARG A 29 21.78 7.15 -44.33
N ILE A 30 21.49 6.06 -43.63
CA ILE A 30 22.48 5.32 -42.83
C ILE A 30 23.39 4.53 -43.78
N HIS A 31 24.69 4.61 -43.57
CA HIS A 31 25.69 3.79 -44.25
C HIS A 31 25.97 2.51 -43.47
N HIS A 32 26.42 1.45 -44.16
CA HIS A 32 26.89 0.21 -43.52
C HIS A 32 27.95 0.51 -42.44
N LEU A 33 27.81 -0.12 -41.29
CA LEU A 33 28.81 -0.18 -40.22
C LEU A 33 29.07 -1.64 -39.84
N ASP A 34 30.32 -1.98 -39.54
CA ASP A 34 30.72 -3.35 -39.27
C ASP A 34 30.15 -3.87 -37.94
N ILE A 35 29.22 -4.83 -38.07
CA ILE A 35 28.50 -5.47 -36.96
C ILE A 35 29.49 -6.09 -35.95
N GLU A 36 30.57 -6.69 -36.42
CA GLU A 36 31.63 -7.31 -35.62
C GLU A 36 32.30 -6.32 -34.64
N ALA A 37 32.55 -5.08 -35.08
CA ALA A 37 33.13 -4.04 -34.25
C ALA A 37 32.13 -3.48 -33.23
N THR A 38 30.83 -3.45 -33.60
CA THR A 38 29.75 -2.97 -32.75
C THR A 38 29.49 -3.94 -31.59
N ASN A 39 29.46 -5.25 -31.87
CA ASN A 39 29.22 -6.29 -30.86
C ASN A 39 30.27 -6.28 -29.73
N ARG A 40 31.56 -6.13 -30.07
CA ARG A 40 32.64 -6.11 -29.06
C ARG A 40 32.62 -4.87 -28.15
N ALA A 41 31.91 -3.82 -28.53
CA ALA A 41 31.66 -2.65 -27.67
C ALA A 41 30.41 -2.81 -26.76
N ILE A 42 29.49 -3.72 -27.09
CA ILE A 42 28.23 -3.94 -26.37
C ILE A 42 28.43 -4.82 -25.12
N GLU A 43 29.25 -5.88 -25.21
CA GLU A 43 29.56 -6.79 -24.10
C GLU A 43 29.88 -6.07 -22.75
N PRO A 44 30.85 -5.13 -22.67
CA PRO A 44 31.15 -4.45 -21.41
C PRO A 44 30.03 -3.52 -20.94
N LEU A 45 29.21 -2.96 -21.84
CA LEU A 45 28.06 -2.14 -21.50
C LEU A 45 26.93 -2.98 -20.90
N PHE A 46 26.71 -4.19 -21.41
CA PHE A 46 25.73 -5.12 -20.84
C PHE A 46 26.16 -5.61 -19.46
N ALA A 47 27.44 -5.95 -19.29
CA ALA A 47 28.01 -6.31 -17.99
C ALA A 47 27.92 -5.17 -16.96
N ALA A 48 28.22 -3.93 -17.34
CA ALA A 48 28.08 -2.77 -16.46
C ALA A 48 26.62 -2.48 -16.09
N CYS A 49 25.69 -2.63 -17.05
CA CYS A 49 24.25 -2.52 -16.80
C CYS A 49 23.77 -3.57 -15.77
N ALA A 50 24.17 -4.83 -15.95
CA ALA A 50 23.84 -5.91 -15.02
C ALA A 50 24.44 -5.71 -13.62
N ALA A 51 25.70 -5.24 -13.52
CA ALA A 51 26.33 -4.94 -12.22
C ALA A 51 25.60 -3.81 -11.46
N THR A 52 25.07 -2.83 -12.18
CA THR A 52 24.33 -1.68 -11.60
C THR A 52 22.89 -2.06 -11.23
N ALA A 53 22.41 -3.26 -11.56
CA ALA A 53 21.10 -3.78 -11.13
C ALA A 53 21.07 -4.20 -9.63
N THR A 54 22.15 -3.94 -8.88
CA THR A 54 22.21 -4.18 -7.44
C THR A 54 21.37 -3.16 -6.66
N ALA A 55 20.22 -3.64 -6.17
CA ALA A 55 19.34 -2.95 -5.22
C ALA A 55 18.70 -1.61 -5.70
N THR A 56 18.09 -1.61 -6.88
CA THR A 56 16.91 -0.74 -7.10
C THR A 56 15.78 -1.19 -6.18
N MET A 57 15.74 -0.64 -4.96
CA MET A 57 14.48 -0.50 -4.22
C MET A 57 13.53 0.25 -5.14
N ALA A 58 12.41 -0.37 -5.51
CA ALA A 58 11.51 0.16 -6.54
C ALA A 58 11.02 1.57 -6.15
N GLY A 59 11.59 2.59 -6.79
CA GLY A 59 11.28 3.99 -6.51
C GLY A 59 9.80 4.27 -6.78
N PRO A 60 9.16 5.23 -6.06
CA PRO A 60 7.71 5.41 -6.06
C PRO A 60 7.09 5.42 -7.46
N SER A 61 6.43 4.33 -7.81
CA SER A 61 5.80 4.15 -9.11
C SER A 61 4.58 5.07 -9.19
N LYS A 62 4.58 5.99 -10.16
CA LYS A 62 3.54 7.02 -10.34
C LYS A 62 2.14 6.45 -10.62
N SER A 63 2.01 5.13 -10.80
CA SER A 63 0.76 4.38 -10.90
C SER A 63 0.07 4.14 -9.55
N LEU A 64 0.77 4.26 -8.42
CA LEU A 64 0.18 4.15 -7.07
C LEU A 64 0.44 5.43 -6.27
N ILE A 65 -0.30 6.49 -6.61
CA ILE A 65 -0.38 7.69 -5.79
C ILE A 65 -1.26 7.34 -4.58
N LEU A 66 -0.65 6.95 -3.46
CA LEU A 66 -1.37 6.81 -2.20
C LEU A 66 -1.84 8.19 -1.73
N ASP A 67 -3.11 8.28 -1.33
CA ASP A 67 -3.61 9.44 -0.60
C ASP A 67 -2.86 9.56 0.75
N PRO A 68 -2.30 10.75 1.08
CA PRO A 68 -1.60 10.98 2.34
C PRO A 68 -2.48 10.78 3.60
N ALA A 69 -3.82 10.80 3.50
CA ALA A 69 -4.69 10.39 4.61
C ALA A 69 -4.78 8.86 4.74
N LEU A 70 -4.94 8.13 3.63
CA LEU A 70 -4.93 6.67 3.60
C LEU A 70 -3.59 6.06 4.07
N GLN A 71 -2.45 6.64 3.69
CA GLN A 71 -1.15 6.18 4.19
C GLN A 71 -1.03 6.38 5.73
N LYS A 72 -1.43 7.55 6.25
CA LYS A 72 -1.47 7.82 7.70
C LYS A 72 -2.41 6.86 8.44
N TYR A 73 -3.52 6.45 7.83
CA TYR A 73 -4.42 5.46 8.43
C TYR A 73 -3.73 4.10 8.64
N TYR A 74 -2.93 3.61 7.67
CA TYR A 74 -2.16 2.38 7.85
C TYR A 74 -1.07 2.55 8.92
N GLU A 75 -0.34 3.67 8.90
CA GLU A 75 0.69 3.99 9.91
C GLU A 75 0.10 4.03 11.34
N LEU A 76 -1.09 4.64 11.53
CA LEU A 76 -1.79 4.69 12.82
C LEU A 76 -2.31 3.32 13.27
N ASN A 77 -2.68 2.44 12.35
CA ASN A 77 -3.09 1.07 12.68
C ASN A 77 -1.91 0.20 13.11
N ALA A 78 -0.79 0.25 12.36
CA ALA A 78 0.42 -0.49 12.70
C ALA A 78 1.01 -0.01 14.05
N ASN A 79 1.08 1.31 14.27
CA ASN A 79 1.64 1.90 15.48
C ASN A 79 0.66 1.99 16.66
N ARG A 80 -0.53 1.36 16.58
CA ARG A 80 -1.61 1.48 17.58
C ARG A 80 -1.16 1.15 19.01
N TYR A 81 -0.23 0.20 19.17
CA TYR A 81 0.36 -0.18 20.46
C TYR A 81 1.14 0.97 21.14
N LYS A 82 1.79 1.85 20.37
CA LYS A 82 2.59 2.97 20.87
C LYS A 82 1.74 4.06 21.57
N TYR A 83 0.46 4.14 21.19
CA TYR A 83 -0.50 5.11 21.74
C TYR A 83 -1.46 4.48 22.75
N PHE A 84 -1.29 3.19 23.08
CA PHE A 84 -2.11 2.51 24.07
C PHE A 84 -1.88 3.08 25.48
N ARG A 85 -2.95 3.13 26.27
CA ARG A 85 -2.94 3.65 27.65
C ARG A 85 -3.76 2.71 28.54
N TRP A 86 -3.22 2.38 29.71
CA TRP A 86 -3.91 1.60 30.73
C TRP A 86 -4.93 2.48 31.47
N THR A 87 -6.09 2.68 30.85
CA THR A 87 -7.24 3.34 31.47
C THR A 87 -8.05 2.30 32.23
N PRO A 88 -8.79 2.63 33.31
CA PRO A 88 -9.58 1.64 34.05
C PRO A 88 -10.61 0.93 33.15
N ARG A 89 -11.16 1.62 32.14
CA ARG A 89 -12.06 1.02 31.14
C ARG A 89 -11.34 0.00 30.24
N THR A 90 -10.17 0.33 29.70
CA THR A 90 -9.42 -0.60 28.84
C THR A 90 -8.85 -1.78 29.65
N ALA A 91 -8.38 -1.54 30.87
CA ALA A 91 -7.92 -2.56 31.81
C ALA A 91 -9.01 -3.58 32.19
N TRP A 92 -10.22 -3.10 32.49
CA TRP A 92 -11.35 -3.98 32.80
C TRP A 92 -11.76 -4.85 31.61
N LEU A 93 -11.82 -4.25 30.41
CA LEU A 93 -12.13 -4.99 29.18
C LEU A 93 -11.07 -6.06 28.87
N THR A 94 -9.78 -5.75 28.97
CA THR A 94 -8.72 -6.75 28.75
C THR A 94 -8.77 -7.86 29.80
N PHE A 95 -9.05 -7.55 31.07
CA PHE A 95 -9.23 -8.57 32.12
C PHE A 95 -10.41 -9.51 31.84
N VAL A 96 -11.58 -8.96 31.49
CA VAL A 96 -12.77 -9.79 31.20
C VAL A 96 -12.53 -10.71 29.99
N TYR A 97 -11.98 -10.19 28.89
CA TYR A 97 -11.77 -10.99 27.68
C TYR A 97 -10.57 -11.96 27.77
N ALA A 98 -9.49 -11.61 28.49
CA ALA A 98 -8.28 -12.44 28.56
C ALA A 98 -8.25 -13.41 29.76
N ALA A 99 -9.04 -13.18 30.81
CA ALA A 99 -9.09 -14.05 31.99
C ALA A 99 -10.49 -14.59 32.29
N LEU A 100 -11.53 -13.73 32.35
CA LEU A 100 -12.87 -14.17 32.80
C LEU A 100 -13.54 -15.11 31.78
N ILE A 101 -13.54 -14.78 30.49
CA ILE A 101 -14.12 -15.63 29.44
C ILE A 101 -13.39 -16.98 29.31
N PRO A 102 -12.06 -17.04 29.05
CA PRO A 102 -11.37 -18.32 28.93
C PRO A 102 -11.31 -19.10 30.26
N GLY A 103 -11.26 -18.41 31.41
CA GLY A 103 -11.32 -19.05 32.73
C GLY A 103 -12.67 -19.70 33.02
N ALA A 104 -13.78 -19.02 32.70
CA ALA A 104 -15.12 -19.60 32.82
C ALA A 104 -15.31 -20.79 31.86
N LEU A 105 -14.86 -20.68 30.62
CA LEU A 105 -14.89 -21.78 29.65
C LEU A 105 -14.04 -22.97 30.11
N GLY A 106 -12.85 -22.74 30.67
CA GLY A 106 -12.00 -23.79 31.25
C GLY A 106 -12.67 -24.50 32.43
N VAL A 107 -13.23 -23.76 33.39
CA VAL A 107 -13.96 -24.35 34.54
C VAL A 107 -15.21 -25.11 34.12
N VAL A 108 -15.88 -24.70 33.03
CA VAL A 108 -16.99 -25.44 32.44
C VAL A 108 -16.50 -26.71 31.75
N ALA A 109 -15.44 -26.62 30.92
CA ALA A 109 -14.87 -27.76 30.22
C ALA A 109 -14.41 -28.85 31.19
N TYR A 110 -13.56 -28.52 32.17
CA TYR A 110 -13.05 -29.50 33.16
C TYR A 110 -14.13 -30.17 34.00
N LYS A 111 -15.33 -29.58 34.14
CA LYS A 111 -16.44 -30.23 34.87
C LYS A 111 -17.17 -31.29 34.05
N TYR A 112 -17.20 -31.13 32.73
CA TYR A 112 -17.92 -32.03 31.83
C TYR A 112 -16.99 -33.04 31.15
N ASP A 113 -15.70 -32.74 30.98
CA ASP A 113 -14.71 -33.61 30.33
C ASP A 113 -14.60 -34.98 31.04
N ASP A 114 -14.64 -34.97 32.38
CA ASP A 114 -14.68 -36.18 33.21
C ASP A 114 -15.96 -37.01 32.95
N GLU A 115 -17.13 -36.37 32.88
CA GLU A 115 -18.43 -37.04 32.67
C GLU A 115 -18.50 -37.70 31.28
N TRP A 116 -18.19 -36.95 30.21
CA TRP A 116 -18.21 -37.47 28.83
C TRP A 116 -17.13 -38.53 28.58
N THR A 117 -16.00 -38.48 29.29
CA THR A 117 -14.92 -39.48 29.14
C THR A 117 -15.24 -40.77 29.86
N ILE A 118 -15.83 -40.72 31.07
CA ILE A 118 -16.13 -41.92 31.86
C ILE A 118 -17.30 -42.70 31.23
N GLU A 119 -18.40 -42.04 30.87
CA GLU A 119 -19.57 -42.69 30.24
C GLU A 119 -19.19 -43.41 28.94
N ARG A 120 -18.30 -42.79 28.15
CA ARG A 120 -17.77 -43.33 26.89
C ARG A 120 -16.81 -44.54 27.05
N LEU A 121 -16.37 -44.85 28.26
CA LEU A 121 -15.47 -45.96 28.57
C LEU A 121 -16.16 -47.12 29.31
N SER A 122 -17.49 -47.03 29.51
CA SER A 122 -18.32 -48.11 30.08
C SER A 122 -19.14 -48.92 29.06
N ASP A 123 -19.11 -48.54 27.78
CA ASP A 123 -19.72 -49.24 26.63
C ASP A 123 -18.74 -50.18 25.90
#